data_AF-A0A957NSB9-F1
#
_entry.id   AF-A0A957NSB9-F1
#
_cell.length_a   1.000
_cell.length_b   1.000
_cell.length_c   1.000
_cell.angle_alpha   90.00
_cell.angle_beta   90.00
_cell.angle_gamma   90.00
#
_symmetry.space_group_name_H-M   'P 1'
#
loop_
_entity.id
_entity.type
_entity.pdbx_description
1 polymer ?
#
loop_
_entity_poly.entity_id
_entity_poly.type
_entity_poly.pdbx_seq_one_letter_code
_entity_poly.pdbx_strand_id
1 'polypeptide(L)' 'MRDVLDEIERWHTEGKQVALATVVKVYGSAPRPLGSKMGISEKGEMVGSVSG' A
#
# COMPACT_ATOMS: atom_id res chain seq x y z
N MET A 1 0.94 2.04 9.57
CA MET A 1 0.53 2.91 8.43
C MET A 1 1.60 3.93 8.06
N ARG A 2 2.60 4.20 8.93
CA ARG A 2 3.78 5.00 8.58
C ARG A 2 4.66 4.34 7.50
N ASP A 3 4.83 3.01 7.58
CA ASP A 3 5.73 2.27 6.67
C ASP A 3 5.40 2.40 5.17
N VAL A 4 4.13 2.58 4.80
CA VAL A 4 3.74 2.69 3.40
C VAL A 4 4.01 4.09 2.84
N LEU A 5 3.93 5.14 3.66
CA LEU A 5 4.13 6.51 3.20
C LEU A 5 5.60 6.80 2.89
N ASP A 6 6.50 6.40 3.79
CA ASP A 6 7.95 6.64 3.65
C ASP A 6 8.49 6.00 2.36
N GLU A 7 8.02 4.79 2.04
CA GLU A 7 8.41 4.05 0.85
C GLU A 7 7.83 4.67 -0.44
N ILE A 8 6.57 5.11 -0.40
CA ILE A 8 5.93 5.80 -1.52
C ILE A 8 6.64 7.13 -1.79
N GLU A 9 6.99 7.88 -0.75
CA GLU A 9 7.75 9.12 -0.87
C GLU A 9 9.13 8.85 -1.47
N ARG A 10 9.80 7.77 -1.05
CA ARG A 10 11.08 7.36 -1.64
C ARG A 10 10.92 7.05 -3.13
N TRP A 11 9.97 6.22 -3.53
CA TRP A 11 9.76 5.91 -4.95
C TRP A 11 9.36 7.13 -5.77
N HIS A 12 8.50 7.99 -5.23
CA HIS A 12 8.10 9.23 -5.88
C HIS A 12 9.29 10.18 -6.08
N THR A 13 10.18 10.33 -5.08
CA THR A 13 11.40 11.14 -5.20
C THR A 13 12.44 10.53 -6.14
N GLU A 14 12.44 9.20 -6.31
CA GLU A 14 13.19 8.49 -7.35
C GLU A 14 12.57 8.63 -8.76
N GLY A 15 11.42 9.30 -8.89
CA GLY A 15 10.72 9.50 -10.17
C GLY A 15 9.93 8.28 -10.65
N LYS A 16 9.75 7.27 -9.79
CA LYS A 16 8.97 6.07 -10.12
C LYS A 16 7.47 6.36 -10.06
N GLN A 17 6.71 5.74 -10.97
CA GLN A 17 5.26 5.67 -10.79
C GLN A 17 4.89 4.74 -9.63
N VAL A 18 3.82 5.08 -8.92
CA VAL A 18 3.38 4.35 -7.73
C VAL A 18 1.87 4.15 -7.77
N ALA A 19 1.42 2.93 -7.49
CA ALA A 19 0.02 2.61 -7.23
C ALA A 19 -0.22 2.44 -5.72
N LEU A 20 -1.33 2.96 -5.21
CA LEU A 20 -1.75 2.83 -3.82
C LEU A 20 -3.10 2.10 -3.73
N ALA A 21 -3.11 0.95 -3.07
CA ALA A 21 -4.33 0.24 -2.72
C ALA A 21 -4.74 0.56 -1.26
N THR A 22 -6.04 0.74 -1.03
CA THR A 22 -6.60 0.93 0.32
C THR A 22 -7.83 0.05 0.51
N VAL A 23 -7.93 -0.63 1.65
CA VAL A 23 -9.14 -1.36 2.04
C VAL A 23 -10.23 -0.34 2.39
N VAL A 24 -11.21 -0.15 1.51
CA VAL A 24 -12.33 0.80 1.70
C VAL A 24 -13.58 0.15 2.28
N LYS A 25 -13.69 -1.18 2.21
CA LYS A 25 -14.83 -1.94 2.74
C LYS A 25 -14.41 -3.37 3.09
N VAL A 26 -15.03 -3.94 4.12
CA VAL A 26 -14.85 -5.34 4.55
C VAL A 26 -16.24 -5.98 4.72
N TYR A 27 -16.36 -7.25 4.32
CA TYR A 27 -17.53 -8.09 4.57
C TYR A 27 -17.09 -9.32 5.37
N GLY A 28 -17.71 -9.56 6.53
CA GLY A 28 -17.30 -10.65 7.42
C GLY A 28 -15.93 -10.43 8.06
N SER A 29 -15.20 -11.50 8.34
CA SER A 29 -13.82 -11.43 8.81
C SER A 29 -12.86 -11.17 7.64
N ALA A 30 -11.97 -10.19 7.79
CA ALA A 30 -10.88 -9.95 6.86
C ALA A 30 -9.53 -9.98 7.60
N PRO A 31 -8.47 -10.52 6.97
CA PRO A 31 -7.13 -10.56 7.55
C PRO A 31 -6.53 -9.16 7.76
N ARG A 32 -7.06 -8.14 7.07
CA ARG A 32 -6.67 -6.74 7.22
C ARG A 32 -7.88 -5.85 7.52
N PRO A 33 -7.76 -4.87 8.43
CA PRO A 33 -8.85 -3.95 8.76
C PRO A 33 -9.09 -2.91 7.66
N LEU A 34 -10.23 -2.21 7.76
CA LEU A 34 -10.51 -1.00 6.98
C LEU A 34 -9.35 0.00 7.11
N GLY A 35 -9.00 0.64 6.00
CA GLY A 35 -7.91 1.62 5.94
C GLY A 35 -6.52 1.02 5.80
N SER A 36 -6.34 -0.31 5.85
CA SER A 36 -5.08 -0.95 5.47
C SER A 36 -4.66 -0.54 4.07
N LYS A 37 -3.36 -0.34 3.86
CA LYS A 37 -2.78 0.18 2.62
C LYS A 37 -1.67 -0.70 2.10
N MET A 38 -1.49 -0.67 0.79
CA MET A 38 -0.37 -1.29 0.09
C MET A 38 0.10 -0.36 -1.03
N GLY A 39 1.40 -0.10 -1.08
CA GLY A 39 2.05 0.63 -2.17
C GLY A 39 2.74 -0.33 -3.11
N ILE A 40 2.68 -0.06 -4.42
CA ILE A 40 3.37 -0.82 -5.46
C ILE A 40 4.13 0.16 -6.36
N SER A 41 5.44 -0.03 -6.53
CA SER A 41 6.26 0.75 -7.47
C SER A 41 6.12 0.23 -8.90
N GLU A 42 6.48 1.05 -9.88
CA GLU A 42 6.54 0.65 -11.30
C GLU A 42 7.40 -0.59 -11.58
N LYS A 43 8.37 -0.89 -10.70
CA LYS A 43 9.26 -2.05 -10.80
C LYS A 43 8.69 -3.29 -10.09
N GLY A 44 7.49 -3.19 -9.51
CA GLY A 44 6.85 -4.26 -8.76
C GLY A 44 7.34 -4.40 -7.31
N GLU A 45 8.07 -3.41 -6.78
CA GLU A 45 8.39 -3.37 -5.35
C GLU A 45 7.11 -3.11 -4.55
N MET A 46 6.94 -3.77 -3.41
CA MET A 46 5.69 -3.71 -2.64
C MET A 46 5.95 -3.42 -1.17
N VAL A 47 5.07 -2.62 -0.57
CA VAL A 47 5.10 -2.26 0.87
C VAL A 47 3.70 -2.27 1.45
N GLY A 48 3.56 -2.71 2.70
CA GLY A 48 2.26 -2.89 3.34
C GLY A 48 1.49 -4.08 2.77
N SER A 49 0.20 -4.17 3.13
CA SER A 49 -0.68 -5.21 2.60
C SER A 49 -2.14 -4.85 2.80
N VAL A 50 -2.97 -5.23 1.82
CA VAL A 50 -4.43 -5.18 1.87
C VAL A 50 -5.07 -6.55 2.12
N SER A 51 -4.26 -7.61 2.24
CA SER A 51 -4.68 -8.99 2.51
C SER A 51 -3.75 -9.70 3.51
N GLY A 52 -4.08 -10.95 3.85
CA GLY A 52 -3.13 -11.95 4.32
C GLY A 52 -2.33 -12.53 3.17
#